data_AF-A0A973ST38-F1
#
_entry.id   AF-A0A973ST38-F1
#
_cell.length_a   1.000
_cell.length_b   1.000
_cell.length_c   1.000
_cell.angle_alpha   90.00
_cell.angle_beta   90.00
_cell.angle_gamma   90.00
#
_symmetry.space_group_name_H-M   'P 1'
#
loop_
_entity.id
_entity.type
_entity.pdbx_description
1 polymer ?
#
loop_
_entity_poly.entity_id
_entity_poly.type
_entity_poly.pdbx_seq_one_letter_code
_entity_poly.pdbx_strand_id
1 'polypeptide(L)'
;MDEHLRGRALLIVAIALVAFTGWGWWHEHDTSKAAERVALAHRLALHAAELRDSDPRTARALGLAAVKIHADAQTRAGLTNTVLAWDRESLGVDGVDEVALSGDGRVALAVGHDRAQVVTLASGRTRTLGERKALVRVSALSPDGRTALVGEDGGATTVWNLADRARPARIGALSPSIHTATALALSADGRTLVVGRLERGAEWKSQAAIWNLADPVGPTTAAFIEPSDGEVAGAALSSDGKTALLVGEYGGVSLWDLSTPSEPVRPAGLPRLSAGGTVALSADAGIALTTEAGGLVSRWDLGRLHDVAADPARGLCEHDGQSMSRSDWDRFTGGARPSDYGESDELDFVFLCGLGSR
;
A
#
# COMPACT_ATOMS: atom_id res chain seq x y z
N MET A 1 48.20 18.14 71.35
CA MET A 1 47.61 17.33 70.27
C MET A 1 46.41 16.61 70.88
N ASP A 2 45.15 16.90 70.58
CA ASP A 2 44.66 17.48 69.33
C ASP A 2 43.20 17.97 69.42
N GLU A 3 42.92 18.90 70.33
CA GLU A 3 41.61 19.58 70.36
C GLU A 3 41.32 20.33 69.04
N HIS A 4 42.37 20.82 68.37
CA HIS A 4 42.25 21.42 67.04
C HIS A 4 41.83 20.42 65.95
N LEU A 5 42.32 19.17 65.96
CA LEU A 5 41.87 18.13 65.02
C LEU A 5 40.46 17.64 65.32
N ARG A 6 40.05 17.52 66.59
CA ARG A 6 38.67 17.19 66.95
C ARG A 6 37.68 18.29 66.55
N GLY A 7 38.03 19.55 66.77
CA GLY A 7 37.23 20.69 66.32
C GLY A 7 37.08 20.75 64.80
N ARG A 8 38.16 20.47 64.05
CA ARG A 8 38.13 20.39 62.58
C ARG A 8 37.30 19.23 62.06
N ALA A 9 37.40 18.05 62.68
CA ALA A 9 36.61 16.88 62.27
C ALA A 9 35.11 17.09 62.49
N LEU A 10 34.72 17.68 63.64
CA LEU A 10 33.32 18.03 63.91
C LEU A 10 32.78 19.09 62.95
N LEU A 11 33.59 20.09 62.59
CA LEU A 11 33.21 21.10 61.61
C LEU A 11 32.99 20.48 60.22
N ILE A 12 33.87 19.57 59.78
CA ILE A 12 33.75 18.90 58.49
C ILE A 12 32.49 18.03 58.43
N VAL A 13 32.18 17.27 59.49
CA VAL A 13 30.97 16.45 59.57
C VAL A 13 29.71 17.32 59.56
N ALA A 14 29.71 18.45 60.29
CA ALA A 14 28.60 19.39 60.28
C ALA A 14 28.38 20.02 58.89
N ILE A 15 29.45 20.43 58.21
CA ILE A 15 29.37 20.96 56.84
C ILE A 15 28.86 19.88 55.88
N ALA A 16 29.32 18.63 56.00
CA ALA A 16 28.88 17.53 55.15
C ALA A 16 27.38 17.20 55.35
N LEU A 17 26.88 17.25 56.59
CA LEU A 17 25.45 17.05 56.89
C LEU A 17 24.57 18.18 56.35
N VAL A 18 25.02 19.44 56.46
CA VAL A 18 24.32 20.59 55.87
C VAL A 18 24.34 20.52 54.35
N ALA A 19 25.46 20.11 53.75
CA ALA A 19 25.56 19.93 52.30
C ALA A 19 24.68 18.77 51.80
N PHE A 20 24.61 17.64 52.52
CA PHE A 20 23.79 16.49 52.14
C PHE A 20 22.29 16.77 52.29
N THR A 21 21.86 17.43 53.37
CA THR A 21 20.47 17.85 53.56
C THR A 21 20.06 18.95 52.57
N GLY A 22 20.95 19.91 52.30
CA GLY A 22 20.76 20.92 51.25
C GLY A 22 20.66 20.31 49.85
N TRP A 23 21.48 19.30 49.55
CA TRP A 23 21.46 18.57 48.28
C TRP A 23 20.19 17.74 48.11
N GLY A 24 19.77 16.99 49.13
CA GLY A 24 18.52 16.23 49.13
C GLY A 24 17.30 17.13 48.96
N TRP A 25 17.22 18.22 49.73
CA TRP A 25 16.13 19.20 49.62
C TRP A 25 16.10 19.87 48.24
N TRP A 26 17.25 20.27 47.71
CA TRP A 26 17.32 20.87 46.37
C TRP A 26 16.92 19.86 45.28
N HIS A 27 17.38 18.62 45.35
CA HIS A 27 17.05 17.58 44.38
C HIS A 27 15.56 17.19 44.41
N GLU A 28 14.98 17.04 45.60
CA GLU A 28 13.56 16.73 45.79
C GLU A 28 12.66 17.92 45.37
N HIS A 29 13.10 19.14 45.64
CA HIS A 29 12.37 20.35 45.25
C HIS A 29 12.42 20.63 43.74
N ASP A 30 13.54 20.33 43.06
CA ASP A 30 13.68 20.53 41.61
C ASP A 30 12.90 19.45 40.82
N THR A 31 12.93 18.21 41.31
CA THR A 31 12.14 17.10 40.72
C THR A 31 10.63 17.29 40.90
N SER A 32 10.18 17.79 42.06
CA SER A 32 8.77 18.14 42.29
C SER A 32 8.25 19.18 41.29
N LYS A 33 9.01 20.27 41.07
CA LYS A 33 8.64 21.31 40.10
C LYS A 33 8.67 20.81 38.65
N ALA A 34 9.60 19.94 38.32
CA ALA A 34 9.64 19.31 37.00
C ALA A 34 8.41 18.43 36.76
N ALA A 35 8.03 17.59 37.73
CA ALA A 35 6.85 16.74 37.65
C ALA A 35 5.54 17.55 37.55
N GLU A 36 5.43 18.64 38.32
CA GLU A 36 4.26 19.53 38.28
C GLU A 36 4.10 20.21 36.90
N ARG A 37 5.22 20.67 36.30
CA ARG A 37 5.21 21.25 34.95
C ARG A 37 4.74 20.25 33.89
N VAL A 38 5.22 19.01 33.96
CA VAL A 38 4.81 17.92 33.04
C VAL A 38 3.31 17.66 33.20
N ALA A 39 2.83 17.48 34.44
CA ALA A 39 1.42 17.20 34.73
C ALA A 39 0.50 18.33 34.26
N LEU A 40 0.90 19.59 34.44
CA LEU A 40 0.16 20.75 33.94
C LEU A 40 0.12 20.77 32.41
N ALA A 41 1.26 20.55 31.74
CA ALA A 41 1.34 20.54 30.28
C ALA A 41 0.43 19.45 29.68
N HIS A 42 0.44 18.23 30.23
CA HIS A 42 -0.44 17.15 29.79
C HIS A 42 -1.91 17.45 30.00
N ARG A 43 -2.28 18.05 31.13
CA ARG A 43 -3.67 18.45 31.41
C ARG A 43 -4.16 19.49 30.41
N LEU A 44 -3.33 20.47 30.08
CA LEU A 44 -3.66 21.48 29.07
C LEU A 44 -3.82 20.86 27.67
N ALA A 45 -2.97 19.91 27.30
CA ALA A 45 -3.10 19.18 26.03
C ALA A 45 -4.37 18.33 25.95
N LEU A 46 -4.77 17.68 27.06
CA LEU A 46 -6.03 16.93 27.14
C LEU A 46 -7.25 17.86 27.02
N HIS A 47 -7.24 19.00 27.69
CA HIS A 47 -8.34 19.95 27.59
C HIS A 47 -8.42 20.63 26.21
N ALA A 48 -7.26 20.90 25.59
CA ALA A 48 -7.20 21.30 24.19
C ALA A 48 -7.87 20.26 23.28
N ALA A 49 -7.63 18.98 23.55
CA ALA A 49 -8.19 17.89 22.78
C ALA A 49 -9.73 17.80 22.87
N GLU A 50 -10.33 18.08 24.03
CA GLU A 50 -11.78 18.13 24.26
C GLU A 50 -12.47 19.29 23.53
N LEU A 51 -11.77 20.43 23.42
CA LEU A 51 -12.30 21.65 22.81
C LEU A 51 -12.08 21.73 21.29
N ARG A 52 -11.43 20.73 20.68
CA ARG A 52 -11.02 20.78 19.26
C ARG A 52 -12.16 21.12 18.30
N ASP A 53 -13.34 20.53 18.52
CA ASP A 53 -14.48 20.70 17.62
C ASP A 53 -15.40 21.86 18.05
N SER A 54 -15.52 22.12 19.35
CA SER A 54 -16.46 23.10 19.92
C SER A 54 -15.89 24.51 20.05
N ASP A 55 -14.60 24.63 20.41
CA ASP A 55 -13.86 25.90 20.46
C ASP A 55 -12.40 25.72 19.97
N PRO A 56 -12.20 25.71 18.65
CA PRO A 56 -10.87 25.52 18.06
C PRO A 56 -9.87 26.62 18.45
N ARG A 57 -10.34 27.82 18.79
CA ARG A 57 -9.45 28.94 19.17
C ARG A 57 -8.82 28.67 20.54
N THR A 58 -9.65 28.29 21.51
CA THR A 58 -9.18 27.94 22.85
C THR A 58 -8.34 26.67 22.83
N ALA A 59 -8.74 25.65 22.06
CA ALA A 59 -7.96 24.43 21.88
C ALA A 59 -6.52 24.72 21.41
N ARG A 60 -6.34 25.61 20.43
CA ARG A 60 -5.01 26.01 19.94
C ARG A 60 -4.18 26.74 20.99
N ALA A 61 -4.79 27.66 21.73
CA ALA A 61 -4.11 28.39 22.79
C ALA A 61 -3.61 27.45 23.89
N LEU A 62 -4.45 26.49 24.30
CA LEU A 62 -4.12 25.47 25.29
C LEU A 62 -3.03 24.50 24.79
N GLY A 63 -3.14 24.02 23.54
CA GLY A 63 -2.12 23.15 22.94
C GLY A 63 -0.76 23.84 22.80
N LEU A 64 -0.74 25.12 22.42
CA LEU A 64 0.49 25.92 22.34
C LEU A 64 1.07 26.17 23.73
N ALA A 65 0.23 26.45 24.74
CA ALA A 65 0.66 26.62 26.13
C ALA A 65 1.27 25.33 26.69
N ALA A 66 0.65 24.17 26.42
CA ALA A 66 1.17 22.87 26.82
C ALA A 66 2.60 22.64 26.30
N VAL A 67 2.83 22.84 25.00
CA VAL A 67 4.17 22.69 24.38
C VAL A 67 5.17 23.71 24.94
N LYS A 68 4.75 24.94 25.25
CA LYS A 68 5.62 25.96 25.85
C LYS A 68 6.02 25.65 27.30
N ILE A 69 5.14 24.99 28.07
CA ILE A 69 5.42 24.60 29.46
C ILE A 69 6.36 23.39 29.49
N HIS A 70 6.06 22.36 28.70
CA HIS A 70 6.90 21.18 28.58
C HIS A 70 6.70 20.54 27.20
N ALA A 71 7.71 20.63 26.35
CA ALA A 71 7.67 20.01 25.02
C ALA A 71 8.14 18.56 25.09
N ASP A 72 7.22 17.63 24.86
CA ASP A 72 7.46 16.20 24.76
C ASP A 72 6.65 15.60 23.60
N ALA A 73 6.71 14.27 23.43
CA ALA A 73 5.99 13.60 22.35
C ALA A 73 4.47 13.81 22.43
N GLN A 74 3.89 13.79 23.65
CA GLN A 74 2.44 13.88 23.86
C GLN A 74 1.90 15.29 23.60
N THR A 75 2.53 16.32 24.15
CA THR A 75 2.13 17.72 23.94
C THR A 75 2.31 18.16 22.49
N ARG A 76 3.39 17.71 21.83
CA ARG A 76 3.59 17.93 20.40
C ARG A 76 2.53 17.25 19.55
N ALA A 77 2.23 15.96 19.81
CA ALA A 77 1.16 15.25 19.11
C ALA A 77 -0.20 15.93 19.34
N GLY A 78 -0.50 16.39 20.56
CA GLY A 78 -1.73 17.11 20.87
C GLY A 78 -1.88 18.42 20.10
N LEU A 79 -0.82 19.24 20.05
CA LEU A 79 -0.82 20.47 19.26
C LEU A 79 -0.95 20.17 17.76
N THR A 80 -0.17 19.22 17.24
CA THR A 80 -0.27 18.79 15.83
C THR A 80 -1.69 18.36 15.48
N ASN A 81 -2.34 17.53 16.30
CA ASN A 81 -3.71 17.12 16.08
C ASN A 81 -4.71 18.28 16.12
N THR A 82 -4.45 19.28 16.96
CA THR A 82 -5.28 20.50 17.05
C THR A 82 -5.13 21.37 15.80
N VAL A 83 -3.91 21.46 15.25
CA VAL A 83 -3.65 22.16 13.98
C VAL A 83 -4.29 21.42 12.81
N LEU A 84 -4.09 20.09 12.71
CA LEU A 84 -4.67 19.29 11.63
C LEU A 84 -6.21 19.29 11.66
N ALA A 85 -6.83 19.38 12.83
CA ALA A 85 -8.28 19.52 12.95
C ALA A 85 -8.78 20.85 12.36
N TRP A 86 -7.95 21.90 12.34
CA TRP A 86 -8.31 23.19 11.73
C TRP A 86 -8.31 23.11 10.20
N ASP A 87 -7.38 22.36 9.61
CA ASP A 87 -7.29 22.19 8.15
C ASP A 87 -8.32 21.20 7.59
N ARG A 88 -9.20 20.64 8.45
CA ARG A 88 -10.28 19.75 8.03
C ARG A 88 -11.45 20.55 7.49
N GLU A 89 -11.61 20.54 6.16
CA GLU A 89 -12.79 21.05 5.46
C GLU A 89 -13.74 19.89 5.07
N SER A 90 -15.05 20.08 5.29
CA SER A 90 -16.05 19.16 4.74
C SER A 90 -16.41 19.61 3.33
N LEU A 91 -16.23 18.71 2.35
CA LEU A 91 -16.50 19.00 0.94
C LEU A 91 -17.98 18.78 0.55
N GLY A 92 -18.86 18.51 1.53
CA GLY A 92 -20.31 18.36 1.32
C GLY A 92 -20.68 17.19 0.39
N VAL A 93 -19.87 16.13 0.41
CA VAL A 93 -20.12 14.89 -0.34
C VAL A 93 -20.52 13.82 0.67
N ASP A 94 -21.75 13.34 0.57
CA ASP A 94 -22.32 12.35 1.48
C ASP A 94 -22.50 10.99 0.77
N GLY A 95 -22.52 9.91 1.54
CA GLY A 95 -22.78 8.56 1.01
C GLY A 95 -21.70 8.06 0.05
N VAL A 96 -20.43 8.33 0.38
CA VAL A 96 -19.25 7.93 -0.41
C VAL A 96 -18.70 6.63 0.15
N ASP A 97 -18.54 5.64 -0.73
CA ASP A 97 -17.96 4.33 -0.41
C ASP A 97 -16.48 4.27 -0.81
N GLU A 98 -16.10 4.95 -1.90
CA GLU A 98 -14.75 4.95 -2.44
C GLU A 98 -14.34 6.35 -2.93
N VAL A 99 -13.06 6.69 -2.75
CA VAL A 99 -12.46 7.93 -3.24
C VAL A 99 -11.14 7.65 -3.96
N ALA A 100 -10.97 8.24 -5.15
CA ALA A 100 -9.70 8.28 -5.87
C ALA A 100 -9.19 9.73 -6.00
N LEU A 101 -7.88 9.94 -5.89
CA LEU A 101 -7.22 11.24 -6.02
C LEU A 101 -6.36 11.30 -7.29
N SER A 102 -6.32 12.46 -7.95
CA SER A 102 -5.35 12.72 -9.01
C SER A 102 -3.93 12.80 -8.43
N GLY A 103 -2.91 12.51 -9.23
CA GLY A 103 -1.51 12.52 -8.81
C GLY A 103 -1.02 13.90 -8.37
N ASP A 104 -1.65 14.98 -8.82
CA ASP A 104 -1.38 16.36 -8.37
C ASP A 104 -2.20 16.78 -7.14
N GLY A 105 -3.07 15.92 -6.61
CA GLY A 105 -3.92 16.19 -5.45
C GLY A 105 -4.93 17.32 -5.67
N ARG A 106 -5.28 17.67 -6.91
CA ARG A 106 -6.23 18.76 -7.21
C ARG A 106 -7.65 18.28 -7.47
N VAL A 107 -7.81 17.01 -7.82
CA VAL A 107 -9.08 16.39 -8.18
C VAL A 107 -9.30 15.14 -7.36
N ALA A 108 -10.52 14.95 -6.90
CA ALA A 108 -10.98 13.67 -6.37
C ALA A 108 -12.17 13.17 -7.18
N LEU A 109 -12.26 11.85 -7.34
CA LEU A 109 -13.47 11.15 -7.74
C LEU A 109 -14.03 10.50 -6.48
N ALA A 110 -15.20 10.91 -6.05
CA ALA A 110 -15.93 10.31 -4.94
C ALA A 110 -17.10 9.51 -5.52
N VAL A 111 -17.16 8.22 -5.22
CA VAL A 111 -18.24 7.34 -5.67
C VAL A 111 -18.91 6.68 -4.48
N GLY A 112 -20.21 6.47 -4.61
CA GLY A 112 -21.01 5.72 -3.65
C GLY A 112 -22.15 4.99 -4.33
N HIS A 113 -23.12 4.55 -3.52
CA HIS A 113 -24.25 3.74 -3.99
C HIS A 113 -25.00 4.29 -5.21
N ASP A 114 -25.32 5.58 -5.29
CA ASP A 114 -26.16 6.13 -6.37
C ASP A 114 -25.52 7.32 -7.10
N ARG A 115 -24.27 7.66 -6.76
CA ARG A 115 -23.62 8.89 -7.20
C ARG A 115 -22.14 8.67 -7.46
N ALA A 116 -21.67 9.29 -8.53
CA ALA A 116 -20.27 9.52 -8.79
C ALA A 116 -20.08 11.02 -8.96
N GLN A 117 -19.15 11.62 -8.22
CA GLN A 117 -18.91 13.05 -8.22
C GLN A 117 -17.43 13.35 -8.38
N VAL A 118 -17.11 14.29 -9.27
CA VAL A 118 -15.79 14.89 -9.34
C VAL A 118 -15.74 16.10 -8.41
N VAL A 119 -14.69 16.18 -7.60
CA VAL A 119 -14.45 17.23 -6.62
C VAL A 119 -13.19 17.99 -6.98
N THR A 120 -13.32 19.31 -7.15
CA THR A 120 -12.17 20.21 -7.34
C THR A 120 -11.70 20.70 -5.97
N LEU A 121 -10.63 20.09 -5.46
CA LEU A 121 -10.24 20.17 -4.05
C LEU A 121 -9.91 21.59 -3.59
N ALA A 122 -9.24 22.39 -4.43
CA ALA A 122 -8.88 23.78 -4.10
C ALA A 122 -10.09 24.71 -3.89
N SER A 123 -11.29 24.31 -4.33
CA SER A 123 -12.50 25.13 -4.28
C SER A 123 -13.67 24.47 -3.57
N GLY A 124 -13.53 23.20 -3.18
CA GLY A 124 -14.63 22.35 -2.71
C GLY A 124 -15.77 22.13 -3.71
N ARG A 125 -15.63 22.55 -4.97
CA ARG A 125 -16.70 22.44 -5.97
C ARG A 125 -16.89 20.99 -6.40
N THR A 126 -18.13 20.52 -6.33
CA THR A 126 -18.53 19.17 -6.71
C THR A 126 -19.37 19.19 -8.00
N ARG A 127 -19.20 18.16 -8.84
CA ARG A 127 -20.03 17.93 -10.02
C ARG A 127 -20.37 16.45 -10.15
N THR A 128 -21.65 16.15 -10.29
CA THR A 128 -22.14 14.79 -10.49
C THR A 128 -21.91 14.33 -11.93
N LEU A 129 -21.41 13.11 -12.08
CA LEU A 129 -21.15 12.45 -13.35
C LEU A 129 -22.43 11.77 -13.85
N GLY A 130 -23.30 12.54 -14.50
CA GLY A 130 -24.56 12.06 -15.06
C GLY A 130 -25.57 11.59 -14.02
N GLU A 131 -26.72 11.11 -14.48
CA GLU A 131 -27.64 10.35 -13.63
C GLU A 131 -27.15 8.91 -13.55
N ARG A 132 -27.06 8.34 -12.35
CA ARG A 132 -26.73 6.92 -12.12
C ARG A 132 -28.00 6.21 -11.66
N LYS A 133 -28.20 4.97 -12.12
CA LYS A 133 -29.43 4.21 -11.85
C LYS A 133 -29.19 2.93 -11.07
N ALA A 134 -27.93 2.59 -10.81
CA ALA A 134 -27.53 1.40 -10.07
C ALA A 134 -26.25 1.66 -9.25
N LEU A 135 -25.90 0.68 -8.42
CA LEU A 135 -24.70 0.69 -7.60
C LEU A 135 -23.45 0.86 -8.46
N VAL A 136 -22.58 1.81 -8.10
CA VAL A 136 -21.25 1.91 -8.70
C VAL A 136 -20.43 0.71 -8.21
N ARG A 137 -19.97 -0.12 -9.15
CA ARG A 137 -19.18 -1.32 -8.86
C ARG A 137 -17.69 -1.11 -9.06
N VAL A 138 -17.34 -0.09 -9.82
CA VAL A 138 -15.98 0.14 -10.26
C VAL A 138 -15.78 1.60 -10.59
N SER A 139 -14.70 2.17 -10.08
CA SER A 139 -14.31 3.55 -10.35
C SER A 139 -12.81 3.67 -10.56
N ALA A 140 -12.39 4.64 -11.37
CA ALA A 140 -10.99 5.00 -11.49
C ALA A 140 -10.86 6.47 -11.90
N LEU A 141 -9.82 7.13 -11.41
CA LEU A 141 -9.43 8.48 -11.83
C LEU A 141 -8.04 8.42 -12.44
N SER A 142 -7.87 9.01 -13.63
CA SER A 142 -6.55 9.09 -14.24
C SER A 142 -5.61 9.94 -13.38
N PRO A 143 -4.30 9.63 -13.37
CA PRO A 143 -3.33 10.38 -12.56
C PRO A 143 -3.27 11.88 -12.89
N ASP A 144 -3.55 12.27 -14.14
CA ASP A 144 -3.66 13.68 -14.55
C ASP A 144 -5.00 14.36 -14.15
N GLY A 145 -5.93 13.59 -13.59
CA GLY A 145 -7.26 14.03 -13.17
C GLY A 145 -8.18 14.45 -14.31
N ARG A 146 -7.87 14.07 -15.57
CA ARG A 146 -8.63 14.48 -16.77
C ARG A 146 -9.60 13.42 -17.28
N THR A 147 -9.49 12.18 -16.81
CA THR A 147 -10.35 11.07 -17.24
C THR A 147 -10.84 10.31 -16.01
N ALA A 148 -12.14 10.01 -15.96
CA ALA A 148 -12.70 9.12 -14.96
C ALA A 148 -13.42 7.94 -15.61
N LEU A 149 -13.33 6.78 -14.98
CA LEU A 149 -14.08 5.58 -15.32
C LEU A 149 -15.09 5.33 -14.21
N VAL A 150 -16.34 5.10 -14.58
CA VAL A 150 -17.41 4.77 -13.63
C VAL A 150 -18.27 3.67 -14.24
N GLY A 151 -18.29 2.51 -13.59
CA GLY A 151 -19.13 1.37 -13.97
C GLY A 151 -20.23 1.10 -12.95
N GLU A 152 -21.44 0.96 -13.47
CA GLU A 152 -22.65 0.65 -12.71
C GLU A 152 -22.96 -0.85 -12.82
N ASP A 153 -23.57 -1.44 -11.79
CA ASP A 153 -24.02 -2.82 -11.82
C ASP A 153 -25.00 -3.07 -12.98
N GLY A 154 -24.69 -4.07 -13.82
CA GLY A 154 -25.45 -4.38 -15.04
C GLY A 154 -25.40 -3.30 -16.14
N GLY A 155 -24.69 -2.19 -15.92
CA GLY A 155 -24.50 -1.10 -16.86
C GLY A 155 -23.16 -1.18 -17.60
N ALA A 156 -22.92 -0.28 -18.55
CA ALA A 156 -21.61 -0.13 -19.19
C ALA A 156 -20.70 0.77 -18.36
N THR A 157 -19.41 0.43 -18.30
CA THR A 157 -18.41 1.32 -17.69
C THR A 157 -18.18 2.51 -18.58
N THR A 158 -18.56 3.67 -18.07
CA THR A 158 -18.54 4.92 -18.81
C THR A 158 -17.23 5.65 -18.61
N VAL A 159 -16.69 6.20 -19.70
CA VAL A 159 -15.52 7.08 -19.68
C VAL A 159 -15.98 8.54 -19.69
N TRP A 160 -15.46 9.31 -18.74
CA TRP A 160 -15.76 10.72 -18.52
C TRP A 160 -14.53 11.58 -18.77
N ASN A 161 -14.69 12.63 -19.57
CA ASN A 161 -13.73 13.70 -19.72
C ASN A 161 -13.96 14.76 -18.61
N LEU A 162 -12.90 15.03 -17.87
CA LEU A 162 -12.82 15.98 -16.76
C LEU A 162 -11.87 17.16 -17.06
N ALA A 163 -11.46 17.35 -18.31
CA ALA A 163 -10.64 18.49 -18.72
C ALA A 163 -11.31 19.83 -18.36
N ASP A 164 -12.61 19.94 -18.62
CA ASP A 164 -13.47 20.96 -18.02
C ASP A 164 -14.24 20.35 -16.84
N ARG A 165 -13.68 20.51 -15.64
CA ARG A 165 -14.25 20.02 -14.38
C ARG A 165 -15.62 20.62 -14.07
N ALA A 166 -15.94 21.79 -14.62
CA ALA A 166 -17.25 22.41 -14.43
C ALA A 166 -18.33 21.75 -15.29
N ARG A 167 -17.93 21.05 -16.36
CA ARG A 167 -18.80 20.37 -17.33
C ARG A 167 -18.23 18.99 -17.70
N PRO A 168 -18.27 18.01 -16.78
CA PRO A 168 -17.88 16.65 -17.10
C PRO A 168 -18.69 16.10 -18.28
N ALA A 169 -18.02 15.47 -19.24
CA ALA A 169 -18.66 14.95 -20.44
C ALA A 169 -18.41 13.46 -20.59
N ARG A 170 -19.47 12.68 -20.84
CA ARG A 170 -19.33 11.29 -21.26
C ARG A 170 -18.74 11.24 -22.66
N ILE A 171 -17.59 10.57 -22.80
CA ILE A 171 -16.85 10.49 -24.08
C ILE A 171 -16.74 9.08 -24.64
N GLY A 172 -16.99 8.05 -23.84
CA GLY A 172 -16.87 6.67 -24.28
C GLY A 172 -17.45 5.67 -23.27
N ALA A 173 -17.29 4.39 -23.58
CA ALA A 173 -17.57 3.30 -22.66
C ALA A 173 -16.68 2.09 -22.97
N LEU A 174 -16.38 1.29 -21.95
CA LEU A 174 -15.68 0.02 -22.12
C LEU A 174 -16.65 -1.03 -22.69
N SER A 175 -16.29 -1.64 -23.82
CA SER A 175 -17.04 -2.70 -24.51
C SER A 175 -16.17 -3.93 -24.87
N PRO A 176 -16.39 -5.12 -24.27
CA PRO A 176 -17.63 -5.52 -23.60
C PRO A 176 -17.77 -4.92 -22.20
N SER A 177 -19.02 -4.81 -21.74
CA SER A 177 -19.30 -4.31 -20.39
C SER A 177 -18.74 -5.25 -19.32
N ILE A 178 -18.15 -4.66 -18.28
CA ILE A 178 -17.72 -5.33 -17.06
C ILE A 178 -18.92 -5.49 -16.12
N HIS A 179 -19.61 -6.63 -16.22
CA HIS A 179 -20.89 -6.86 -15.55
C HIS A 179 -20.79 -6.92 -14.02
N THR A 180 -19.69 -7.47 -13.53
CA THR A 180 -19.38 -7.55 -12.11
C THR A 180 -17.87 -7.40 -11.99
N ALA A 181 -17.42 -6.16 -11.81
CA ALA A 181 -16.03 -5.90 -11.47
C ALA A 181 -15.83 -6.03 -9.96
N THR A 182 -14.75 -6.69 -9.58
CA THR A 182 -14.35 -6.98 -8.19
C THR A 182 -12.99 -6.39 -7.85
N ALA A 183 -12.14 -6.15 -8.86
CA ALA A 183 -10.84 -5.55 -8.71
C ALA A 183 -10.49 -4.69 -9.93
N LEU A 184 -9.74 -3.61 -9.71
CA LEU A 184 -9.31 -2.67 -10.74
C LEU A 184 -7.90 -2.13 -10.44
N ALA A 185 -7.09 -1.96 -11.48
CA ALA A 185 -5.83 -1.22 -11.43
C ALA A 185 -5.65 -0.35 -12.67
N LEU A 186 -5.17 0.88 -12.50
CA LEU A 186 -4.84 1.83 -13.57
C LEU A 186 -3.36 2.19 -13.50
N SER A 187 -2.67 2.19 -14.64
CA SER A 187 -1.25 2.58 -14.73
C SER A 187 -1.04 4.06 -14.41
N ALA A 188 0.19 4.43 -14.01
CA ALA A 188 0.48 5.82 -13.62
C ALA A 188 0.46 6.81 -14.79
N ASP A 189 0.52 6.33 -16.03
CA ASP A 189 0.28 7.15 -17.23
C ASP A 189 -1.21 7.22 -17.64
N GLY A 190 -2.09 6.49 -16.95
CA GLY A 190 -3.53 6.43 -17.20
C GLY A 190 -3.92 5.69 -18.48
N ARG A 191 -2.99 4.97 -19.14
CA ARG A 191 -3.21 4.34 -20.45
C ARG A 191 -3.51 2.86 -20.40
N THR A 192 -3.19 2.17 -19.32
CA THR A 192 -3.46 0.73 -19.17
C THR A 192 -4.34 0.52 -17.96
N LEU A 193 -5.45 -0.19 -18.17
CA LEU A 193 -6.38 -0.55 -17.12
C LEU A 193 -6.56 -2.05 -17.07
N VAL A 194 -6.40 -2.64 -15.90
CA VAL A 194 -6.71 -4.04 -15.64
C VAL A 194 -7.98 -4.10 -14.81
N VAL A 195 -8.97 -4.85 -15.28
CA VAL A 195 -10.24 -5.00 -14.58
C VAL A 195 -10.59 -6.47 -14.45
N GLY A 196 -10.80 -6.91 -13.22
CA GLY A 196 -11.40 -8.21 -12.94
C GLY A 196 -12.82 -8.26 -13.50
N ARG A 197 -13.11 -9.26 -14.33
CA ARG A 197 -14.38 -9.46 -15.01
C ARG A 197 -14.93 -10.84 -14.66
N LEU A 198 -16.11 -10.85 -14.05
CA LEU A 198 -16.96 -12.04 -14.04
C LEU A 198 -17.86 -12.01 -15.28
N GLU A 199 -17.77 -12.99 -16.17
CA GLU A 199 -18.79 -13.17 -17.20
C GLU A 199 -20.06 -13.80 -16.61
N ARG A 200 -21.22 -13.28 -17.02
CA ARG A 200 -22.52 -13.94 -16.80
C ARG A 200 -22.80 -14.84 -18.01
N GLY A 201 -22.63 -16.15 -17.85
CA GLY A 201 -22.85 -17.16 -18.90
C GLY A 201 -23.06 -18.55 -18.31
N ALA A 202 -23.33 -19.56 -19.17
CA ALA A 202 -23.55 -20.95 -18.74
C ALA A 202 -22.29 -21.61 -18.15
N GLU A 203 -21.11 -21.08 -18.46
CA GLU A 203 -19.83 -21.43 -17.83
C GLU A 203 -19.33 -20.24 -17.02
N TRP A 204 -19.12 -20.43 -15.72
CA TRP A 204 -18.51 -19.44 -14.84
C TRP A 204 -17.01 -19.40 -15.11
N LYS A 205 -16.59 -18.59 -16.10
CA LYS A 205 -15.17 -18.27 -16.31
C LYS A 205 -14.90 -16.85 -15.84
N SER A 206 -14.02 -16.74 -14.86
CA SER A 206 -13.48 -15.48 -14.40
C SER A 206 -12.28 -15.10 -15.26
N GLN A 207 -12.24 -13.86 -15.73
CA GLN A 207 -11.13 -13.33 -16.53
C GLN A 207 -10.78 -11.94 -16.01
N ALA A 208 -9.59 -11.43 -16.30
CA ALA A 208 -9.31 -10.01 -16.23
C ALA A 208 -9.19 -9.46 -17.66
N ALA A 209 -9.80 -8.32 -17.90
CA ALA A 209 -9.66 -7.59 -19.16
C ALA A 209 -8.55 -6.55 -19.02
N ILE A 210 -7.65 -6.51 -20.00
CA ILE A 210 -6.66 -5.45 -20.15
C ILE A 210 -7.19 -4.47 -21.18
N TRP A 211 -7.25 -3.20 -20.79
CA TRP A 211 -7.81 -2.10 -21.56
C TRP A 211 -6.72 -1.09 -21.91
N ASN A 212 -6.68 -0.70 -23.18
CA ASN A 212 -5.92 0.43 -23.65
C ASN A 212 -6.80 1.69 -23.62
N LEU A 213 -6.36 2.69 -22.88
CA LEU A 213 -7.00 3.99 -22.67
C LEU A 213 -6.18 5.15 -23.26
N ALA A 214 -5.22 4.86 -24.15
CA ALA A 214 -4.43 5.89 -24.84
C ALA A 214 -5.32 6.86 -25.62
N ASP A 215 -6.43 6.36 -26.19
CA ASP A 215 -7.55 7.18 -26.65
C ASP A 215 -8.78 6.93 -25.74
N PRO A 216 -9.12 7.86 -24.84
CA PRO A 216 -10.24 7.69 -23.92
C PRO A 216 -11.61 7.81 -24.61
N VAL A 217 -11.69 8.29 -25.85
CA VAL A 217 -12.93 8.33 -26.63
C VAL A 217 -13.25 6.94 -27.18
N GLY A 218 -12.23 6.20 -27.59
CA GLY A 218 -12.33 4.85 -28.12
C GLY A 218 -11.45 3.86 -27.36
N PRO A 219 -11.71 3.59 -26.07
CA PRO A 219 -10.95 2.60 -25.32
C PRO A 219 -11.11 1.24 -25.98
N THR A 220 -10.01 0.48 -26.10
CA THR A 220 -10.00 -0.83 -26.74
C THR A 220 -9.54 -1.91 -25.77
N THR A 221 -10.13 -3.09 -25.90
CA THR A 221 -9.63 -4.27 -25.18
C THR A 221 -8.35 -4.73 -25.85
N ALA A 222 -7.25 -4.72 -25.10
CA ALA A 222 -5.95 -5.18 -25.59
C ALA A 222 -5.86 -6.71 -25.53
N ALA A 223 -6.24 -7.30 -24.39
CA ALA A 223 -6.23 -8.75 -24.18
C ALA A 223 -7.16 -9.15 -23.03
N PHE A 224 -7.43 -10.45 -22.93
CA PHE A 224 -8.01 -11.08 -21.76
C PHE A 224 -6.98 -12.02 -21.14
N ILE A 225 -6.86 -11.99 -19.83
CA ILE A 225 -5.98 -12.88 -19.06
C ILE A 225 -6.82 -13.66 -18.06
N GLU A 226 -6.44 -14.91 -17.81
CA GLU A 226 -7.13 -15.75 -16.85
C GLU A 226 -6.39 -15.68 -15.50
N PRO A 227 -7.05 -15.28 -14.40
CA PRO A 227 -6.44 -15.36 -13.09
C PRO A 227 -6.09 -16.81 -12.75
N SER A 228 -5.13 -16.99 -11.84
CA SER A 228 -4.70 -18.32 -11.40
C SER A 228 -5.84 -19.20 -10.86
N ASP A 229 -6.85 -18.59 -10.23
CA ASP A 229 -8.09 -19.26 -9.82
C ASP A 229 -9.22 -18.26 -9.51
N GLY A 230 -10.47 -18.72 -9.63
CA GLY A 230 -11.66 -17.99 -9.16
C GLY A 230 -11.81 -16.58 -9.72
N GLU A 231 -12.65 -15.76 -9.06
CA GLU A 231 -12.80 -14.34 -9.38
C GLU A 231 -11.54 -13.55 -9.04
N VAL A 232 -11.29 -12.45 -9.75
CA VAL A 232 -10.17 -11.57 -9.41
C VAL A 232 -10.51 -10.81 -8.12
N ALA A 233 -9.93 -11.22 -7.00
CA ALA A 233 -10.11 -10.58 -5.70
C ALA A 233 -9.25 -9.30 -5.56
N GLY A 234 -8.12 -9.24 -6.25
CA GLY A 234 -7.22 -8.09 -6.22
C GLY A 234 -6.41 -7.95 -7.50
N ALA A 235 -6.15 -6.70 -7.89
CA ALA A 235 -5.30 -6.36 -9.03
C ALA A 235 -4.41 -5.18 -8.67
N ALA A 236 -3.13 -5.23 -9.07
CA ALA A 236 -2.19 -4.13 -8.96
C ALA A 236 -1.35 -4.01 -10.24
N LEU A 237 -0.98 -2.77 -10.59
CA LEU A 237 -0.11 -2.44 -11.72
C LEU A 237 1.13 -1.70 -11.23
N SER A 238 2.26 -1.94 -11.89
CA SER A 238 3.47 -1.14 -11.73
C SER A 238 3.25 0.28 -12.26
N SER A 239 4.08 1.23 -11.84
CA SER A 239 3.94 2.63 -12.29
C SER A 239 4.12 2.78 -13.80
N ASP A 240 4.97 1.98 -14.41
CA ASP A 240 5.17 1.93 -15.86
C ASP A 240 4.10 1.13 -16.62
N GLY A 241 3.16 0.50 -15.90
CA GLY A 241 2.06 -0.28 -16.46
C GLY A 241 2.47 -1.61 -17.10
N LYS A 242 3.74 -2.01 -16.98
CA LYS A 242 4.29 -3.21 -17.62
C LYS A 242 4.19 -4.47 -16.77
N THR A 243 3.92 -4.35 -15.48
CA THR A 243 3.81 -5.51 -14.60
C THR A 243 2.45 -5.46 -13.91
N ALA A 244 1.68 -6.54 -14.04
CA ALA A 244 0.42 -6.71 -13.32
C ALA A 244 0.50 -7.90 -12.37
N LEU A 245 -0.02 -7.72 -11.16
CA LEU A 245 -0.20 -8.78 -10.18
C LEU A 245 -1.69 -8.97 -9.94
N LEU A 246 -2.17 -10.19 -10.15
CA LEU A 246 -3.55 -10.58 -9.89
C LEU A 246 -3.61 -11.60 -8.77
N VAL A 247 -4.58 -11.43 -7.88
CA VAL A 247 -4.92 -12.38 -6.83
C VAL A 247 -6.35 -12.87 -7.08
N GLY A 248 -6.49 -14.18 -7.24
CA GLY A 248 -7.75 -14.89 -7.37
C GLY A 248 -8.40 -15.14 -6.01
N GLU A 249 -9.73 -15.28 -5.98
CA GLU A 249 -10.55 -15.50 -4.79
C GLU A 249 -10.04 -16.67 -3.93
N TYR A 250 -9.55 -17.73 -4.59
CA TYR A 250 -9.09 -18.93 -3.90
C TYR A 250 -7.59 -18.91 -3.58
N GLY A 251 -6.93 -17.76 -3.72
CA GLY A 251 -5.54 -17.54 -3.31
C GLY A 251 -4.52 -17.76 -4.40
N GLY A 252 -4.95 -18.03 -5.64
CA GLY A 252 -4.06 -18.12 -6.78
C GLY A 252 -3.48 -16.75 -7.10
N VAL A 253 -2.15 -16.66 -7.17
CA VAL A 253 -1.47 -15.42 -7.51
C VAL A 253 -0.81 -15.57 -8.88
N SER A 254 -0.99 -14.57 -9.75
CA SER A 254 -0.37 -14.56 -11.08
C SER A 254 0.32 -13.23 -11.34
N LEU A 255 1.56 -13.32 -11.79
CA LEU A 255 2.32 -12.19 -12.30
C LEU A 255 2.23 -12.18 -13.82
N TRP A 256 2.06 -11.00 -14.40
CA TRP A 256 1.90 -10.78 -15.82
C TRP A 256 2.84 -9.67 -16.30
N ASP A 257 3.56 -9.93 -17.39
CA ASP A 257 4.28 -8.95 -18.18
C ASP A 257 3.33 -8.39 -19.24
N LEU A 258 3.11 -7.09 -19.18
CA LEU A 258 2.25 -6.26 -20.01
C LEU A 258 3.07 -5.27 -20.85
N SER A 259 4.37 -5.50 -21.06
CA SER A 259 5.22 -4.69 -21.95
C SER A 259 4.61 -4.54 -23.34
N THR A 260 3.91 -5.59 -23.79
CA THR A 260 3.02 -5.57 -24.95
C THR A 260 1.60 -5.92 -24.48
N PRO A 261 0.73 -4.95 -24.17
CA PRO A 261 -0.58 -5.22 -23.55
C PRO A 261 -1.52 -6.12 -24.36
N SER A 262 -1.31 -6.23 -25.68
CA SER A 262 -2.04 -7.14 -26.56
C SER A 262 -1.55 -8.59 -26.52
N GLU A 263 -0.35 -8.82 -25.98
CA GLU A 263 0.29 -10.14 -25.86
C GLU A 263 0.85 -10.31 -24.43
N PRO A 264 -0.03 -10.34 -23.42
CA PRO A 264 0.39 -10.47 -22.04
C PRO A 264 1.06 -11.84 -21.81
N VAL A 265 2.22 -11.83 -21.18
CA VAL A 265 2.99 -13.05 -20.86
C VAL A 265 2.89 -13.31 -19.37
N ARG A 266 2.71 -14.59 -18.98
CA ARG A 266 2.76 -15.00 -17.57
C ARG A 266 4.15 -15.55 -17.25
N PRO A 267 5.10 -14.71 -16.78
CA PRO A 267 6.47 -15.15 -16.51
C PRO A 267 6.56 -16.20 -15.41
N ALA A 268 5.67 -16.15 -14.41
CA ALA A 268 5.66 -17.11 -13.32
C ALA A 268 4.26 -17.24 -12.68
N GLY A 269 3.97 -18.44 -12.18
CA GLY A 269 2.94 -18.64 -11.16
C GLY A 269 3.57 -18.48 -9.78
N LEU A 270 2.98 -17.64 -8.94
CA LEU A 270 3.44 -17.49 -7.56
C LEU A 270 2.80 -18.58 -6.67
N PRO A 271 3.48 -19.00 -5.59
CA PRO A 271 2.91 -19.89 -4.60
C PRO A 271 1.52 -19.43 -4.16
N ARG A 272 0.62 -20.40 -4.00
CA ARG A 272 -0.77 -20.14 -3.66
C ARG A 272 -0.89 -19.64 -2.22
N LEU A 273 -1.73 -18.64 -2.04
CA LEU A 273 -2.15 -18.15 -0.73
C LEU A 273 -3.23 -19.08 -0.14
N SER A 274 -3.45 -18.96 1.16
CA SER A 274 -4.56 -19.65 1.84
C SER A 274 -5.96 -19.18 1.39
N ALA A 275 -6.10 -17.90 1.03
CA ALA A 275 -7.26 -17.32 0.34
C ALA A 275 -6.85 -16.01 -0.35
N GLY A 276 -7.62 -15.59 -1.34
CA GLY A 276 -7.42 -14.33 -2.04
C GLY A 276 -7.80 -13.12 -1.20
N GLY A 277 -7.08 -12.02 -1.41
CA GLY A 277 -7.38 -10.76 -0.75
C GLY A 277 -6.84 -9.57 -1.54
N THR A 278 -6.56 -8.47 -0.84
CA THR A 278 -5.99 -7.28 -1.45
C THR A 278 -4.52 -7.47 -1.81
N VAL A 279 -4.09 -6.71 -2.81
CA VAL A 279 -2.74 -6.72 -3.34
C VAL A 279 -2.24 -5.29 -3.52
N ALA A 280 -0.97 -5.07 -3.19
CA ALA A 280 -0.27 -3.83 -3.46
C ALA A 280 1.05 -4.14 -4.16
N LEU A 281 1.43 -3.29 -5.12
CA LEU A 281 2.66 -3.40 -5.88
C LEU A 281 3.45 -2.09 -5.73
N SER A 282 4.75 -2.18 -5.49
CA SER A 282 5.62 -1.01 -5.48
C SER A 282 5.70 -0.38 -6.88
N ALA A 283 5.96 0.93 -6.94
CA ALA A 283 5.98 1.67 -8.20
C ALA A 283 6.96 1.08 -9.24
N ASP A 284 8.11 0.58 -8.77
CA ASP A 284 9.16 -0.07 -9.56
C ASP A 284 8.92 -1.56 -9.85
N ALA A 285 7.78 -2.10 -9.40
CA ALA A 285 7.46 -3.52 -9.44
C ALA A 285 8.46 -4.44 -8.73
N GLY A 286 9.32 -3.93 -7.83
CA GLY A 286 10.30 -4.72 -7.10
C GLY A 286 9.74 -5.48 -5.90
N ILE A 287 8.65 -4.99 -5.30
CA ILE A 287 8.03 -5.58 -4.11
C ILE A 287 6.52 -5.64 -4.30
N ALA A 288 5.91 -6.77 -3.96
CA ALA A 288 4.47 -6.87 -3.77
C ALA A 288 4.09 -7.29 -2.35
N LEU A 289 2.92 -6.84 -1.91
CA LEU A 289 2.27 -7.27 -0.69
C LEU A 289 0.92 -7.89 -1.04
N THR A 290 0.63 -9.06 -0.47
CA THR A 290 -0.67 -9.73 -0.61
C THR A 290 -1.22 -10.04 0.77
N THR A 291 -2.53 -9.87 0.96
CA THR A 291 -3.21 -10.34 2.17
C THR A 291 -3.76 -11.75 1.97
N GLU A 292 -3.70 -12.57 3.01
CA GLU A 292 -4.27 -13.91 3.04
C GLU A 292 -5.35 -14.09 4.11
N ALA A 293 -5.96 -15.28 4.15
CA ALA A 293 -6.87 -15.66 5.23
C ALA A 293 -6.17 -15.54 6.60
N GLY A 294 -6.92 -15.06 7.59
CA GLY A 294 -6.38 -14.82 8.94
C GLY A 294 -5.60 -13.51 9.09
N GLY A 295 -5.59 -12.64 8.07
CA GLY A 295 -4.98 -11.32 8.14
C GLY A 295 -3.45 -11.32 7.98
N LEU A 296 -2.88 -12.43 7.51
CA LEU A 296 -1.46 -12.51 7.18
C LEU A 296 -1.17 -11.60 5.97
N VAL A 297 0.00 -10.96 6.00
CA VAL A 297 0.52 -10.18 4.87
C VAL A 297 1.80 -10.83 4.41
N SER A 298 1.80 -11.29 3.16
CA SER A 298 2.95 -11.90 2.52
C SER A 298 3.64 -10.86 1.64
N ARG A 299 4.98 -10.79 1.77
CA ARG A 299 5.83 -9.94 0.93
C ARG A 299 6.48 -10.79 -0.14
N TRP A 300 6.42 -10.30 -1.37
CA TRP A 300 7.06 -10.88 -2.55
C TRP A 300 8.20 -9.97 -3.02
N ASP A 301 9.37 -10.56 -3.27
CA ASP A 301 10.49 -9.88 -3.94
C ASP A 301 10.43 -10.20 -5.43
N LEU A 302 9.92 -9.25 -6.20
CA LEU A 302 9.68 -9.40 -7.62
C LEU A 302 10.91 -9.06 -8.46
N GLY A 303 11.83 -8.21 -7.95
CA GLY A 303 13.11 -7.96 -8.60
C GLY A 303 13.87 -9.27 -8.78
N ARG A 304 13.98 -10.05 -7.70
CA ARG A 304 14.57 -11.39 -7.77
C ARG A 304 13.79 -12.33 -8.69
N LEU A 305 12.46 -12.24 -8.71
CA LEU A 305 11.65 -13.10 -9.55
C LEU A 305 11.86 -12.81 -11.04
N HIS A 306 12.02 -11.54 -11.44
CA HIS A 306 12.38 -11.19 -12.82
C HIS A 306 13.74 -11.78 -13.22
N ASP A 307 14.75 -11.69 -12.35
CA ASP A 307 16.08 -12.25 -12.59
C ASP A 307 16.03 -13.80 -12.72
N VAL A 308 15.31 -14.46 -11.81
CA VAL A 308 15.12 -15.91 -11.84
C VAL A 308 14.28 -16.34 -13.04
N ALA A 309 13.27 -15.58 -13.45
CA ALA A 309 12.46 -15.92 -14.62
C ALA A 309 13.27 -15.79 -15.93
N ALA A 310 14.23 -14.86 -15.99
CA ALA A 310 15.12 -14.69 -17.13
C ALA A 310 16.13 -15.85 -17.27
N ASP A 311 16.67 -16.34 -16.16
CA ASP A 311 17.53 -17.53 -16.11
C ASP A 311 17.28 -18.38 -14.85
N PRO A 312 16.31 -19.31 -14.91
CA PRO A 312 15.90 -20.09 -13.73
C PRO A 312 17.00 -21.02 -13.21
N ALA A 313 17.83 -21.54 -14.12
CA ALA A 313 18.93 -22.43 -13.76
C ALA A 313 19.98 -21.65 -12.98
N ARG A 314 20.42 -20.50 -13.49
CA ARG A 314 21.38 -19.64 -12.80
C ARG A 314 20.85 -19.14 -11.46
N GLY A 315 19.60 -18.68 -11.41
CA GLY A 315 18.99 -18.16 -10.18
C GLY A 315 18.88 -19.21 -9.07
N LEU A 316 18.62 -20.48 -9.41
CA LEU A 316 18.61 -21.58 -8.44
C LEU A 316 20.04 -21.93 -7.98
N CYS A 317 20.99 -21.90 -8.91
CA CYS A 317 22.38 -22.31 -8.67
C CYS A 317 23.21 -21.31 -7.88
N GLU A 318 22.91 -20.01 -7.95
CA GLU A 318 23.60 -18.97 -7.17
C GLU A 318 23.25 -19.02 -5.67
N HIS A 319 22.15 -19.66 -5.28
CA HIS A 319 21.66 -19.65 -3.89
C HIS A 319 21.92 -20.96 -3.13
N ASP A 320 21.64 -22.11 -3.75
CA ASP A 320 21.53 -23.37 -2.99
C ASP A 320 22.55 -24.44 -3.37
N GLY A 321 23.39 -24.24 -4.41
CA GLY A 321 24.38 -25.23 -4.84
C GLY A 321 23.75 -26.62 -4.97
N GLN A 322 22.85 -26.81 -5.94
CA GLN A 322 22.04 -28.02 -6.04
C GLN A 322 22.91 -29.25 -6.37
N SER A 323 23.00 -30.17 -5.41
CA SER A 323 23.55 -31.51 -5.59
C SER A 323 22.50 -32.56 -5.29
N MET A 324 22.39 -33.59 -6.13
CA MET A 324 21.49 -34.72 -5.90
C MET A 324 22.29 -36.01 -5.74
N SER A 325 21.89 -36.89 -4.82
CA SER A 325 22.56 -38.20 -4.65
C SER A 325 22.41 -39.06 -5.90
N ARG A 326 23.39 -39.95 -6.17
CA ARG A 326 23.29 -40.89 -7.29
C ARG A 326 22.06 -41.81 -7.19
N SER A 327 21.73 -42.26 -5.99
CA SER A 327 20.54 -43.11 -5.76
C SER A 327 19.23 -42.39 -6.09
N ASP A 328 19.13 -41.09 -5.77
CA ASP A 328 17.94 -40.31 -6.10
C ASP A 328 17.87 -40.02 -7.61
N TRP A 329 19.01 -39.70 -8.23
CA TRP A 329 19.09 -39.53 -9.69
C TRP A 329 18.62 -40.78 -10.44
N ASP A 330 19.17 -41.95 -10.10
CA ASP A 330 18.83 -43.20 -10.76
C ASP A 330 17.36 -43.59 -10.52
N ARG A 331 16.82 -43.27 -9.32
CA ARG A 331 15.39 -43.45 -8.99
C ARG A 331 14.47 -42.64 -9.91
N PHE A 332 14.81 -41.40 -10.23
CA PHE A 332 13.94 -40.52 -11.02
C PHE A 332 14.17 -40.64 -12.54
N THR A 333 15.38 -40.97 -12.98
CA THR A 333 15.74 -41.01 -14.41
C THR A 333 15.72 -42.42 -15.01
N GLY A 334 15.54 -43.46 -14.20
CA GLY A 334 15.60 -44.85 -14.67
C GLY A 334 17.04 -45.30 -15.01
N GLY A 335 18.04 -44.69 -14.39
CA GLY A 335 19.46 -45.04 -14.54
C GLY A 335 20.18 -44.36 -15.72
N ALA A 336 19.62 -43.26 -16.24
CA ALA A 336 20.30 -42.45 -17.27
C ALA A 336 21.63 -41.91 -16.74
N ARG A 337 22.70 -41.92 -17.54
CA ARG A 337 24.00 -41.39 -17.09
C ARG A 337 24.09 -39.89 -17.39
N PRO A 338 24.46 -39.04 -16.42
CA PRO A 338 24.72 -37.63 -16.65
C PRO A 338 25.76 -37.37 -17.76
N SER A 339 26.73 -38.28 -17.93
CA SER A 339 27.73 -38.24 -19.01
C SER A 339 27.15 -38.32 -20.41
N ASP A 340 25.96 -38.90 -20.60
CA ASP A 340 25.26 -38.89 -21.88
C ASP A 340 24.77 -37.48 -22.28
N TYR A 341 24.77 -36.55 -21.31
CA TYR A 341 24.28 -35.17 -21.45
C TYR A 341 25.34 -34.10 -21.13
N GLY A 342 26.62 -34.49 -21.04
CA GLY A 342 27.74 -33.57 -20.90
C GLY A 342 28.20 -33.24 -19.47
N GLU A 343 27.70 -33.94 -18.45
CA GLU A 343 28.10 -33.78 -17.04
C GLU A 343 29.07 -34.89 -16.59
N SER A 344 30.00 -34.59 -15.66
CA SER A 344 31.01 -35.57 -15.23
C SER A 344 30.44 -36.64 -14.31
N ASP A 345 30.74 -37.92 -14.58
CA ASP A 345 30.27 -39.08 -13.80
C ASP A 345 31.08 -39.35 -12.50
N GLU A 346 32.04 -38.49 -12.12
CA GLU A 346 33.10 -38.85 -11.16
C GLU A 346 32.73 -38.76 -9.66
N LEU A 347 31.47 -38.50 -9.28
CA LEU A 347 31.10 -38.28 -7.88
C LEU A 347 29.82 -39.05 -7.47
N ASP A 348 29.72 -39.42 -6.18
CA ASP A 348 28.49 -39.98 -5.56
C ASP A 348 27.28 -39.01 -5.63
N PHE A 349 27.51 -37.79 -6.12
CA PHE A 349 26.56 -36.72 -6.29
C PHE A 349 26.57 -36.22 -7.74
N VAL A 350 25.39 -35.97 -8.29
CA VAL A 350 25.20 -35.23 -9.54
C VAL A 350 25.08 -33.76 -9.18
N PHE A 351 26.05 -32.95 -9.62
CA PHE A 351 25.98 -31.49 -9.51
C PHE A 351 25.10 -30.99 -10.65
N LEU A 352 23.92 -30.49 -10.32
CA LEU A 352 22.95 -29.97 -11.30
C LEU A 352 23.32 -28.56 -11.74
N CYS A 353 24.03 -27.85 -10.88
CA CYS A 353 24.65 -26.59 -11.15
C CYS A 353 26.08 -26.87 -11.61
N GLY A 354 26.26 -27.11 -12.91
CA GLY A 354 27.56 -27.42 -13.50
C GLY A 354 28.67 -26.50 -12.97
N LEU A 355 29.84 -27.09 -12.71
CA LEU A 355 31.00 -26.38 -12.17
C LEU A 355 31.46 -25.27 -13.14
N GLY A 356 31.01 -24.05 -12.89
CA GLY A 356 31.77 -22.83 -13.15
C GLY A 356 31.93 -22.38 -14.60
N SER A 357 31.46 -21.16 -14.83
CA SER A 357 32.09 -20.14 -15.68
C SER A 357 33.44 -20.49 -16.31
N ARG A 358 33.53 -20.34 -17.63
CA ARG A 358 34.62 -19.58 -18.24
C ARG A 358 34.06 -18.42 -19.03
#